data_AF-A0A7S0KWQ2-F1
#
_entry.id   AF-A0A7S0KWQ2-F1
#
_cell.length_a   1.000
_cell.length_b   1.000
_cell.length_c   1.000
_cell.angle_alpha   90.00
_cell.angle_beta   90.00
_cell.angle_gamma   90.00
#
_symmetry.space_group_name_H-M   'P 1'
#
loop_
_entity.id
_entity.type
_entity.pdbx_description
1 polymer ?
#
loop_
_entity_poly.entity_id
_entity_poly.type
_entity_poly.pdbx_seq_one_letter_code
_entity_poly.pdbx_strand_id
1 'polypeptide(L)'
;FADAGCAPMPPFAGDALGRAVLRLESKESKGATSSSTSSSTSSSGAFGPEAIGDALRAFRRAGVAPSNSVRDALARAAAREAPRFTPKNIAGTLDGYADAGEAPPWSVVSACVDGVVREAANMDADEIADAVSSFASARVCGKLTATARSALDNAIAREAPRMYARDVASVVRAYADCGEGAPGRGAVEPLLKAAAETASSMHPTDARSTLAAVKRMGLGGAMDAKTRRALEAAAAATSEEANALRRSPTAKERREARRGGARPGEAR
;
A
#
# COMPACT_ATOMS: atom_id res chain seq x y z
N PHE A 1 7.08 24.40 3.29
CA PHE A 1 7.94 24.64 2.13
C PHE A 1 7.06 25.13 1.01
N ALA A 2 6.97 26.45 0.92
CA ALA A 2 6.39 27.16 -0.21
C ALA A 2 7.38 27.14 -1.38
N ASP A 3 6.85 27.42 -2.56
CA ASP A 3 7.54 27.76 -3.81
C ASP A 3 7.73 26.61 -4.82
N ALA A 4 6.63 26.29 -5.50
CA ALA A 4 6.65 25.86 -6.90
C ALA A 4 5.47 26.56 -7.58
N GLY A 5 5.76 27.37 -8.60
CA GLY A 5 4.78 28.21 -9.32
C GLY A 5 3.66 27.44 -9.99
N CYS A 6 2.64 27.06 -9.22
CA CYS A 6 1.32 26.75 -9.76
C CYS A 6 0.56 28.07 -9.91
N ALA A 7 0.42 28.53 -11.14
CA ALA A 7 -0.64 29.49 -11.44
C ALA A 7 -1.97 28.88 -10.95
N PRO A 8 -2.73 29.56 -10.08
CA PRO A 8 -4.05 29.08 -9.69
C PRO A 8 -4.93 29.07 -10.95
N MET A 9 -5.25 27.87 -11.44
CA MET A 9 -6.25 27.69 -12.49
C MET A 9 -7.62 28.15 -11.96
N PRO A 10 -8.52 28.62 -12.85
CA PRO A 10 -9.74 29.29 -12.45
C PRO A 10 -10.64 28.39 -11.58
N PRO A 11 -11.41 28.97 -10.64
CA PRO A 11 -12.16 28.27 -9.59
C PRO A 11 -13.18 27.23 -10.10
N PHE A 12 -13.49 27.22 -11.39
CA PHE A 12 -14.50 26.36 -12.01
C PHE A 12 -14.08 24.88 -12.15
N ALA A 13 -12.78 24.57 -12.18
CA ALA A 13 -12.32 23.19 -12.37
C ALA A 13 -12.57 22.31 -11.12
N GLY A 14 -12.27 22.85 -9.93
CA GLY A 14 -12.57 22.17 -8.66
C GLY A 14 -14.06 21.94 -8.44
N ASP A 15 -14.89 22.93 -8.81
CA ASP A 15 -16.34 22.82 -8.72
C ASP A 15 -16.92 21.78 -9.68
N ALA A 16 -16.36 21.63 -10.88
CA ALA A 16 -16.79 20.60 -11.82
C ALA A 16 -16.46 19.19 -11.32
N LEU A 17 -15.25 19.00 -10.77
CA LEU A 17 -14.83 17.74 -10.15
C LEU A 17 -15.67 17.43 -8.91
N GLY A 18 -15.90 18.41 -8.03
CA GLY A 18 -16.75 18.25 -6.86
C GLY A 18 -18.18 17.87 -7.21
N ARG A 19 -18.77 18.52 -8.22
CA ARG A 19 -20.10 18.15 -8.74
C ARG A 19 -20.13 16.76 -9.35
N ALA A 20 -19.05 16.31 -9.98
CA ALA A 20 -18.97 14.95 -10.53
C ALA A 20 -18.98 13.89 -9.42
N VAL A 21 -18.17 14.08 -8.37
CA VAL A 21 -18.14 13.19 -7.19
C VAL A 21 -19.53 13.15 -6.52
N LEU A 22 -20.12 14.31 -6.25
CA LEU A 22 -21.44 14.39 -5.60
C LEU A 22 -22.57 13.79 -6.46
N ARG A 23 -22.50 13.92 -7.79
CA ARG A 23 -23.48 13.29 -8.69
C ARG A 23 -23.36 11.77 -8.70
N LEU A 24 -22.14 11.23 -8.66
CA LEU A 24 -21.93 9.78 -8.59
C LEU A 24 -22.48 9.25 -7.25
N GLU A 25 -22.19 9.92 -6.13
CA GLU A 25 -22.74 9.53 -4.83
C GLU A 25 -24.28 9.59 -4.81
N SER A 26 -24.87 10.64 -5.39
CA SER A 26 -26.33 10.83 -5.40
C SER A 26 -27.06 9.85 -6.31
N LYS A 27 -26.49 9.48 -7.46
CA LYS A 27 -27.06 8.47 -8.37
C LYS A 27 -27.10 7.10 -7.72
N GLU A 28 -26.08 6.78 -6.93
CA GLU A 28 -25.96 5.50 -6.25
C GLU A 28 -26.88 5.40 -5.02
N SER A 29 -27.07 6.52 -4.30
CA SER A 29 -28.08 6.64 -3.24
C SER A 29 -29.52 6.41 -3.74
N LYS A 30 -29.84 6.81 -4.98
CA LYS A 30 -31.16 6.60 -5.60
C LYS A 30 -31.34 5.23 -6.29
N GLY A 31 -30.25 4.58 -6.68
CA GLY A 31 -30.25 3.28 -7.37
C GLY A 31 -30.57 2.08 -6.48
N ALA A 32 -30.56 2.22 -5.15
CA ALA A 32 -30.87 1.14 -4.21
C ALA A 32 -32.36 0.71 -4.20
N THR A 33 -33.23 1.35 -5.00
CA THR A 33 -34.69 1.11 -4.98
C THR A 33 -35.30 0.62 -6.30
N SER A 34 -34.50 0.30 -7.34
CA SER A 34 -35.06 -0.17 -8.61
C SER A 34 -34.25 -1.30 -9.23
N SER A 35 -34.67 -2.53 -8.94
CA SER A 35 -34.32 -3.72 -9.71
C SER A 35 -35.05 -3.71 -11.04
N SER A 36 -34.33 -3.61 -12.16
CA SER A 36 -34.79 -4.14 -13.45
C SER A 36 -33.67 -4.22 -14.48
N THR A 37 -33.45 -5.46 -14.92
CA THR A 37 -32.82 -6.00 -16.12
C THR A 37 -32.55 -5.04 -17.29
N SER A 38 -31.29 -4.97 -17.75
CA SER A 38 -30.92 -4.98 -19.19
C SER A 38 -29.40 -5.01 -19.36
N SER A 39 -28.94 -5.91 -20.22
CA SER A 39 -27.55 -6.18 -20.57
C SER A 39 -27.08 -5.29 -21.73
N SER A 40 -26.17 -4.36 -21.47
CA SER A 40 -25.19 -3.84 -22.46
C SER A 40 -24.27 -2.80 -21.80
N THR A 41 -22.97 -3.10 -21.81
CA THR A 41 -21.80 -2.19 -21.62
C THR A 41 -22.10 -0.82 -21.03
N SER A 42 -22.26 -0.77 -19.72
CA SER A 42 -22.20 0.46 -18.95
C SER A 42 -21.29 0.17 -17.77
N SER A 43 -20.17 0.91 -17.66
CA SER A 43 -19.47 1.03 -16.40
C SER A 43 -20.48 1.59 -15.41
N SER A 44 -21.09 0.69 -14.62
CA SER A 44 -22.06 1.00 -13.59
C SER A 44 -21.52 2.17 -12.78
N GLY A 45 -22.24 3.29 -12.78
CA GLY A 45 -21.85 4.58 -12.18
C GLY A 45 -21.85 4.58 -10.66
N ALA A 46 -21.23 3.54 -10.08
CA ALA A 46 -21.02 3.29 -8.67
C ALA A 46 -19.65 3.86 -8.26
N PHE A 47 -19.60 4.58 -7.15
CA PHE A 47 -18.39 5.14 -6.58
C PHE A 47 -17.62 4.03 -5.84
N GLY A 48 -16.97 3.16 -6.61
CA GLY A 48 -16.21 2.03 -6.08
C GLY A 48 -14.98 2.43 -5.25
N PRO A 49 -14.36 1.47 -4.55
CA PRO A 49 -13.30 1.77 -3.59
C PRO A 49 -12.01 2.33 -4.23
N GLU A 50 -11.72 1.99 -5.49
CA GLU A 50 -10.65 2.63 -6.29
C GLU A 50 -10.93 4.11 -6.57
N ALA A 51 -12.20 4.47 -6.80
CA ALA A 51 -12.59 5.82 -7.20
C ALA A 51 -12.31 6.87 -6.13
N ILE A 52 -12.24 6.47 -4.85
CA ILE A 52 -11.92 7.37 -3.73
C ILE A 52 -10.49 7.92 -3.86
N GLY A 53 -9.52 7.01 -4.02
CA GLY A 53 -8.12 7.39 -4.18
C GLY A 53 -7.88 8.16 -5.49
N ASP A 54 -8.52 7.73 -6.58
CA ASP A 54 -8.41 8.39 -7.88
C ASP A 54 -8.99 9.81 -7.85
N ALA A 55 -10.13 10.02 -7.18
CA ALA A 55 -10.73 11.34 -7.02
C ALA A 55 -9.80 12.30 -6.26
N LEU A 56 -9.21 11.85 -5.14
CA LEU A 56 -8.26 12.65 -4.36
C LEU A 56 -7.01 13.02 -5.18
N ARG A 57 -6.47 12.07 -5.95
CA ARG A 57 -5.35 12.33 -6.86
C ARG A 57 -5.75 13.27 -8.00
N ALA A 58 -6.99 13.24 -8.47
CA ALA A 58 -7.49 14.19 -9.47
C ALA A 58 -7.56 15.62 -8.91
N PHE A 59 -8.05 15.81 -7.68
CA PHE A 59 -8.04 17.11 -6.99
C PHE A 59 -6.62 17.67 -6.86
N ARG A 60 -5.68 16.84 -6.43
CA ARG A 60 -4.25 17.21 -6.37
C ARG A 60 -3.69 17.63 -7.72
N ARG A 61 -3.91 16.84 -8.78
CA ARG A 61 -3.43 17.16 -10.14
C ARG A 61 -4.05 18.45 -10.67
N ALA A 62 -5.28 18.75 -10.27
CA ALA A 62 -5.95 20.02 -10.60
C ALA A 62 -5.44 21.20 -9.76
N GLY A 63 -4.62 20.97 -8.72
CA GLY A 63 -4.15 22.02 -7.82
C GLY A 63 -5.26 22.61 -6.95
N VAL A 64 -6.38 21.90 -6.75
CA VAL A 64 -7.55 22.39 -6.00
C VAL A 64 -7.85 21.44 -4.84
N ALA A 65 -8.04 22.00 -3.65
CA ALA A 65 -8.46 21.23 -2.48
C ALA A 65 -9.93 20.78 -2.61
N PRO A 66 -10.27 19.53 -2.22
CA PRO A 66 -11.65 19.08 -2.20
C PRO A 66 -12.46 19.88 -1.16
N SER A 67 -13.67 20.31 -1.52
CA SER A 67 -14.58 20.98 -0.57
C SER A 67 -15.06 20.03 0.53
N ASN A 68 -15.54 20.57 1.65
CA ASN A 68 -16.04 19.75 2.78
C ASN A 68 -17.13 18.76 2.35
N SER A 69 -18.06 19.16 1.49
CA SER A 69 -19.12 18.28 0.99
C SER A 69 -18.57 17.11 0.16
N VAL A 70 -17.51 17.33 -0.62
CA VAL A 70 -16.81 16.28 -1.37
C VAL A 70 -16.07 15.35 -0.41
N ARG A 71 -15.35 15.90 0.58
CA ARG A 71 -14.66 15.11 1.60
C ARG A 71 -15.63 14.20 2.36
N ASP A 72 -16.79 14.72 2.76
CA ASP A 72 -17.83 13.95 3.44
C ASP A 72 -18.42 12.86 2.54
N ALA A 73 -18.63 13.16 1.24
CA ALA A 73 -19.11 12.18 0.27
C ALA A 73 -18.10 11.04 0.07
N LEU A 74 -16.80 11.36 -0.05
CA LEU A 74 -15.72 10.38 -0.14
C LEU A 74 -15.63 9.52 1.12
N ALA A 75 -15.77 10.13 2.30
CA ALA A 75 -15.74 9.43 3.58
C ALA A 75 -16.94 8.47 3.74
N ARG A 76 -18.14 8.89 3.33
CA ARG A 76 -19.32 8.02 3.29
C ARG A 76 -19.17 6.89 2.28
N ALA A 77 -18.60 7.16 1.11
CA ALA A 77 -18.33 6.13 0.11
C ALA A 77 -17.34 5.09 0.64
N ALA A 78 -16.26 5.52 1.29
CA ALA A 78 -15.30 4.62 1.92
C ALA A 78 -15.96 3.73 2.98
N ALA A 79 -16.80 4.30 3.84
CA ALA A 79 -17.51 3.54 4.87
C ALA A 79 -18.46 2.50 4.27
N ARG A 80 -19.14 2.83 3.16
CA ARG A 80 -20.04 1.89 2.46
C ARG A 80 -19.28 0.78 1.74
N GLU A 81 -18.17 1.11 1.08
CA GLU A 81 -17.37 0.15 0.33
C GLU A 81 -16.38 -0.63 1.20
N ALA A 82 -16.27 -0.31 2.50
CA ALA A 82 -15.39 -0.98 3.47
C ALA A 82 -15.45 -2.53 3.42
N PRO A 83 -16.64 -3.17 3.31
CA PRO A 83 -16.73 -4.63 3.22
C PRO A 83 -16.08 -5.21 1.96
N ARG A 84 -15.86 -4.39 0.93
CA ARG A 84 -15.32 -4.78 -0.39
C ARG A 84 -13.88 -4.32 -0.61
N PHE A 85 -13.26 -3.68 0.37
CA PHE A 85 -11.87 -3.23 0.26
C PHE A 85 -10.92 -4.41 0.02
N THR A 86 -10.19 -4.37 -1.08
CA THR A 86 -9.01 -5.21 -1.29
C THR A 86 -7.76 -4.51 -0.76
N PRO A 87 -6.62 -5.21 -0.58
CA PRO A 87 -5.36 -4.58 -0.16
C PRO A 87 -4.98 -3.36 -1.03
N LYS A 88 -5.22 -3.46 -2.34
CA LYS A 88 -4.99 -2.36 -3.29
C LYS A 88 -5.91 -1.18 -3.07
N ASN A 89 -7.17 -1.42 -2.71
CA ASN A 89 -8.09 -0.33 -2.41
C ASN A 89 -7.72 0.39 -1.11
N ILE A 90 -7.27 -0.35 -0.10
CA ILE A 90 -6.77 0.22 1.17
C ILE A 90 -5.61 1.16 0.87
N ALA A 91 -4.59 0.65 0.16
CA ALA A 91 -3.42 1.43 -0.22
C ALA A 91 -3.79 2.65 -1.07
N GLY A 92 -4.55 2.42 -2.15
CA GLY A 92 -4.96 3.48 -3.08
C GLY A 92 -5.79 4.58 -2.42
N THR A 93 -6.63 4.26 -1.43
CA THR A 93 -7.42 5.22 -0.67
C THR A 93 -6.55 6.07 0.24
N LEU A 94 -5.71 5.43 1.07
CA LEU A 94 -4.85 6.14 2.03
C LEU A 94 -3.77 6.96 1.33
N ASP A 95 -3.15 6.43 0.28
CA ASP A 95 -2.22 7.18 -0.56
C ASP A 95 -2.90 8.34 -1.26
N GLY A 96 -4.17 8.20 -1.67
CA GLY A 96 -4.95 9.30 -2.22
C GLY A 96 -5.08 10.47 -1.25
N TYR A 97 -5.36 10.18 0.02
CA TYR A 97 -5.39 11.20 1.08
C TYR A 97 -4.02 11.84 1.31
N ALA A 98 -2.98 11.02 1.43
CA ALA A 98 -1.60 11.49 1.61
C ALA A 98 -1.15 12.39 0.46
N ASP A 99 -1.39 11.97 -0.80
CA ASP A 99 -1.12 12.73 -2.01
C ASP A 99 -1.83 14.07 -1.98
N ALA A 100 -3.13 14.07 -1.67
CA ALA A 100 -3.93 15.29 -1.60
C ALA A 100 -3.52 16.23 -0.45
N GLY A 101 -2.60 15.81 0.43
CA GLY A 101 -2.22 16.57 1.62
C GLY A 101 -3.35 16.65 2.66
N GLU A 102 -4.31 15.73 2.59
CA GLU A 102 -5.50 15.69 3.43
C GLU A 102 -5.37 14.61 4.50
N ALA A 103 -5.80 14.91 5.72
CA ALA A 103 -5.89 13.88 6.75
C ALA A 103 -7.15 13.02 6.50
N PRO A 104 -7.04 11.69 6.41
CA PRO A 104 -8.21 10.84 6.24
C PRO A 104 -9.10 10.93 7.49
N PRO A 105 -10.42 11.09 7.33
CA PRO A 105 -11.35 11.07 8.46
C PRO A 105 -11.39 9.68 9.10
N TRP A 106 -11.75 9.62 10.40
CA TRP A 106 -11.73 8.37 11.16
C TRP A 106 -12.54 7.23 10.51
N SER A 107 -13.68 7.54 9.89
CA SER A 107 -14.50 6.53 9.20
C SER A 107 -13.75 5.82 8.08
N VAL A 108 -12.91 6.54 7.33
CA VAL A 108 -12.06 5.96 6.26
C VAL A 108 -10.96 5.11 6.88
N VAL A 109 -10.29 5.63 7.92
CA VAL A 109 -9.22 4.90 8.61
C VAL A 109 -9.76 3.61 9.20
N SER A 110 -10.91 3.65 9.89
CA SER A 110 -11.57 2.47 10.45
C SER A 110 -11.92 1.45 9.36
N ALA A 111 -12.50 1.89 8.24
CA ALA A 111 -12.79 1.02 7.10
C ALA A 111 -11.54 0.34 6.55
N CYS A 112 -10.43 1.07 6.42
CA CYS A 112 -9.14 0.50 6.00
C CYS A 112 -8.60 -0.51 7.02
N VAL A 113 -8.69 -0.21 8.32
CA VAL A 113 -8.26 -1.12 9.39
C VAL A 113 -9.08 -2.41 9.37
N ASP A 114 -10.40 -2.33 9.24
CA ASP A 114 -11.27 -3.51 9.14
C ASP A 114 -10.98 -4.31 7.86
N GLY A 115 -10.70 -3.63 6.75
CA GLY A 115 -10.22 -4.23 5.51
C GLY A 115 -8.91 -5.00 5.70
N VAL A 116 -7.94 -4.46 6.44
CA VAL A 116 -6.69 -5.15 6.78
C VAL A 116 -6.98 -6.41 7.59
N VAL A 117 -7.81 -6.33 8.63
CA VAL A 117 -8.15 -7.50 9.47
C VAL A 117 -8.74 -8.63 8.63
N ARG A 118 -9.61 -8.30 7.67
CA ARG A 118 -10.24 -9.29 6.78
C ARG A 118 -9.27 -9.89 5.76
N GLU A 119 -8.45 -9.05 5.13
CA GLU A 119 -7.64 -9.46 3.97
C GLU A 119 -6.22 -9.90 4.30
N ALA A 120 -5.69 -9.62 5.49
CA ALA A 120 -4.30 -9.94 5.83
C ALA A 120 -3.95 -11.42 5.59
N ALA A 121 -4.87 -12.35 5.85
CA ALA A 121 -4.66 -13.78 5.59
C ALA A 121 -4.42 -14.11 4.11
N ASN A 122 -4.94 -13.28 3.19
CA ASN A 122 -4.84 -13.44 1.75
C ASN A 122 -3.74 -12.57 1.10
N MET A 123 -3.21 -11.58 1.81
CA MET A 123 -2.23 -10.64 1.26
C MET A 123 -0.93 -11.34 0.88
N ASP A 124 -0.34 -10.97 -0.25
CA ASP A 124 1.05 -11.28 -0.55
C ASP A 124 2.03 -10.22 0.00
N ALA A 125 3.33 -10.44 -0.15
CA ALA A 125 4.35 -9.55 0.41
C ALA A 125 4.29 -8.11 -0.16
N ASP A 126 3.96 -7.96 -1.44
CA ASP A 126 3.80 -6.64 -2.08
C ASP A 126 2.56 -5.94 -1.49
N GLU A 127 1.44 -6.66 -1.37
CA GLU A 127 0.20 -6.13 -0.80
C GLU A 127 0.34 -5.74 0.67
N ILE A 128 1.11 -6.50 1.47
CA ILE A 128 1.42 -6.12 2.86
C ILE A 128 2.27 -4.84 2.89
N ALA A 129 3.31 -4.75 2.06
CA ALA A 129 4.17 -3.58 2.00
C ALA A 129 3.40 -2.32 1.58
N ASP A 130 2.55 -2.42 0.55
CA ASP A 130 1.73 -1.33 0.04
C ASP A 130 0.70 -0.87 1.08
N ALA A 131 0.00 -1.83 1.71
CA ALA A 131 -0.95 -1.51 2.77
C ALA A 131 -0.26 -0.76 3.91
N VAL A 132 0.81 -1.32 4.49
CA VAL A 132 1.51 -0.69 5.63
C VAL A 132 2.13 0.66 5.24
N SER A 133 2.74 0.77 4.06
CA SER A 133 3.31 2.04 3.58
C SER A 133 2.23 3.11 3.44
N SER A 134 1.04 2.75 2.98
CA SER A 134 -0.06 3.73 2.84
C SER A 134 -0.56 4.27 4.19
N PHE A 135 -0.58 3.43 5.24
CA PHE A 135 -0.85 3.91 6.61
C PHE A 135 0.25 4.88 7.09
N ALA A 136 1.51 4.65 6.71
CA ALA A 136 2.63 5.53 7.04
C ALA A 136 2.54 6.86 6.29
N SER A 137 2.31 6.81 4.99
CA SER A 137 2.13 7.98 4.11
C SER A 137 0.98 8.86 4.58
N ALA A 138 -0.16 8.25 4.94
CA ALA A 138 -1.32 8.95 5.49
C ALA A 138 -1.17 9.33 6.97
N ARG A 139 -0.03 9.01 7.61
CA ARG A 139 0.31 9.32 9.02
C ARG A 139 -0.71 8.77 10.02
N VAL A 140 -1.23 7.58 9.76
CA VAL A 140 -2.26 6.92 10.56
C VAL A 140 -1.86 5.55 11.11
N CYS A 141 -0.58 5.15 11.06
CA CYS A 141 -0.15 3.86 11.64
C CYS A 141 -0.52 3.71 13.13
N GLY A 142 -0.50 4.80 13.90
CA GLY A 142 -0.94 4.78 15.31
C GLY A 142 -2.42 4.42 15.52
N LYS A 143 -3.21 4.37 14.45
CA LYS A 143 -4.61 3.99 14.44
C LYS A 143 -4.86 2.51 14.15
N LEU A 144 -3.83 1.76 13.79
CA LEU A 144 -3.92 0.31 13.63
C LEU A 144 -4.27 -0.34 14.97
N THR A 145 -5.39 -1.07 15.00
CA THR A 145 -5.82 -1.84 16.16
C THR A 145 -4.88 -3.00 16.44
N ALA A 146 -4.86 -3.50 17.67
CA ALA A 146 -4.06 -4.68 18.03
C ALA A 146 -4.39 -5.90 17.14
N THR A 147 -5.67 -6.07 16.81
CA THR A 147 -6.14 -7.13 15.90
C THR A 147 -5.56 -6.96 14.49
N ALA A 148 -5.59 -5.75 13.92
CA ALA A 148 -5.01 -5.50 12.60
C ALA A 148 -3.49 -5.73 12.58
N ARG A 149 -2.79 -5.28 13.62
CA ARG A 149 -1.34 -5.54 13.77
C ARG A 149 -1.04 -7.04 13.85
N SER A 150 -1.78 -7.78 14.66
CA SER A 150 -1.61 -9.24 14.78
C SER A 150 -1.95 -9.97 13.47
N ALA A 151 -2.96 -9.51 12.73
CA ALA A 151 -3.31 -10.07 11.43
C ALA A 151 -2.17 -9.87 10.41
N LEU A 152 -1.57 -8.67 10.37
CA LEU A 152 -0.40 -8.39 9.54
C LEU A 152 0.83 -9.21 9.98
N ASP A 153 1.07 -9.37 11.28
CA ASP A 153 2.16 -10.20 11.79
C ASP A 153 2.01 -11.67 11.33
N ASN A 154 0.81 -12.22 11.41
CA ASN A 154 0.51 -13.57 10.94
C ASN A 154 0.68 -13.70 9.42
N ALA A 155 0.29 -12.67 8.66
CA ALA A 155 0.49 -12.62 7.22
C ALA A 155 1.99 -12.65 6.86
N ILE A 156 2.79 -11.87 7.58
CA ILE A 156 4.25 -11.86 7.43
C ILE A 156 4.87 -13.20 7.82
N ALA A 157 4.49 -13.79 8.94
CA ALA A 157 5.01 -15.09 9.35
C ALA A 157 4.78 -16.17 8.28
N ARG A 158 3.66 -16.08 7.55
CA ARG A 158 3.32 -16.96 6.44
C ARG A 158 4.09 -16.66 5.15
N GLU A 159 4.25 -15.39 4.79
CA GLU A 159 4.86 -14.97 3.51
C GLU A 159 6.38 -14.87 3.58
N ALA A 160 6.98 -14.52 4.74
CA ALA A 160 8.41 -14.29 4.89
C ALA A 160 9.31 -15.40 4.30
N PRO A 161 9.02 -16.71 4.50
CA PRO A 161 9.84 -17.78 3.91
C PRO A 161 9.80 -17.87 2.38
N ARG A 162 8.88 -17.13 1.73
CA ARG A 162 8.68 -17.11 0.27
C ARG A 162 9.01 -15.76 -0.35
N MET A 163 9.41 -14.77 0.46
CA MET A 163 9.71 -13.43 -0.01
C MET A 163 11.00 -13.41 -0.82
N TYR A 164 11.01 -12.62 -1.90
CA TYR A 164 12.24 -12.26 -2.58
C TYR A 164 12.92 -11.09 -1.88
N ALA A 165 14.20 -10.84 -2.17
CA ALA A 165 14.99 -9.79 -1.52
C ALA A 165 14.32 -8.40 -1.58
N ARG A 166 13.70 -8.07 -2.73
CA ARG A 166 12.97 -6.82 -2.92
C ARG A 166 11.72 -6.72 -2.03
N ASP A 167 11.04 -7.82 -1.80
CA ASP A 167 9.81 -7.86 -1.00
C ASP A 167 10.16 -7.65 0.47
N VAL A 168 11.21 -8.33 0.95
CA VAL A 168 11.76 -8.12 2.29
C VAL A 168 12.12 -6.65 2.49
N ALA A 169 12.87 -6.06 1.56
CA ALA A 169 13.25 -4.65 1.66
C ALA A 169 12.04 -3.70 1.67
N SER A 170 11.01 -4.00 0.86
CA SER A 170 9.79 -3.18 0.76
C SER A 170 8.97 -3.25 2.06
N VAL A 171 8.75 -4.45 2.59
CA VAL A 171 8.02 -4.65 3.86
C VAL A 171 8.78 -4.04 5.03
N VAL A 172 10.08 -4.31 5.16
CA VAL A 172 10.90 -3.79 6.27
C VAL A 172 10.94 -2.27 6.25
N ARG A 173 11.01 -1.65 5.06
CA ARG A 173 10.91 -0.19 4.92
C ARG A 173 9.53 0.32 5.35
N ALA A 174 8.45 -0.31 4.89
CA ALA A 174 7.08 0.07 5.25
C ALA A 174 6.87 0.06 6.77
N TYR A 175 7.37 -0.99 7.44
CA TYR A 175 7.30 -1.12 8.90
C TYR A 175 8.09 -0.01 9.59
N ALA A 176 9.31 0.26 9.11
CA ALA A 176 10.14 1.33 9.68
C ALA A 176 9.53 2.72 9.48
N ASP A 177 8.82 2.96 8.38
CA ASP A 177 8.13 4.22 8.10
C ASP A 177 6.88 4.38 8.98
N CYS A 178 6.25 3.26 9.39
CA CYS A 178 5.15 3.27 10.36
C CYS A 178 5.58 3.51 11.83
N GLY A 179 6.86 3.31 12.17
CA GLY A 179 7.40 3.56 13.52
C GLY A 179 6.67 2.81 14.63
N GLU A 180 6.24 3.50 15.71
CA GLU A 180 5.48 2.92 16.84
C GLU A 180 4.11 2.34 16.44
N GLY A 181 3.62 2.71 15.25
CA GLY A 181 2.40 2.17 14.67
C GLY A 181 2.62 0.94 13.80
N ALA A 182 3.85 0.46 13.64
CA ALA A 182 4.15 -0.73 12.83
C ALA A 182 3.45 -1.98 13.39
N PRO A 183 3.20 -2.99 12.53
CA PRO A 183 2.81 -4.31 13.00
C PRO A 183 3.87 -4.88 13.96
N GLY A 184 3.42 -5.76 14.85
CA GLY A 184 4.09 -6.07 16.11
C GLY A 184 5.40 -6.83 15.98
N ARG A 185 6.00 -7.14 17.15
CA ARG A 185 7.27 -7.87 17.24
C ARG A 185 7.22 -9.26 16.58
N GLY A 186 6.03 -9.83 16.36
CA GLY A 186 5.85 -11.14 15.73
C GLY A 186 6.33 -11.19 14.28
N ALA A 187 6.31 -10.06 13.56
CA ALA A 187 6.81 -9.98 12.18
C ALA A 187 8.35 -9.85 12.10
N VAL A 188 9.00 -9.37 13.16
CA VAL A 188 10.42 -8.98 13.12
C VAL A 188 11.34 -10.17 12.87
N GLU A 189 11.19 -11.25 13.64
CA GLU A 189 12.04 -12.42 13.52
C GLU A 189 11.91 -13.10 12.14
N PRO A 190 10.70 -13.38 11.62
CA PRO A 190 10.54 -13.90 10.26
C PRO A 190 11.17 -13.01 9.19
N LEU A 191 11.01 -11.68 9.30
CA LEU A 191 11.59 -10.74 8.33
C LEU A 191 13.11 -10.70 8.39
N LEU A 192 13.70 -10.71 9.58
CA LEU A 192 15.16 -10.73 9.74
C LEU A 192 15.76 -12.03 9.20
N LYS A 193 15.09 -13.16 9.43
CA LYS A 193 15.48 -14.45 8.84
C LYS A 193 15.41 -14.42 7.32
N ALA A 194 14.29 -13.94 6.76
CA ALA A 194 14.15 -13.79 5.30
C ALA A 194 15.19 -12.83 4.71
N ALA A 195 15.52 -11.74 5.41
CA ALA A 195 16.59 -10.83 5.01
C ALA A 195 17.96 -11.52 4.96
N ALA A 196 18.26 -12.37 5.94
CA ALA A 196 19.50 -13.15 5.97
C ALA A 196 19.60 -14.14 4.80
N GLU A 197 18.50 -14.84 4.51
CA GLU A 197 18.41 -15.83 3.44
C GLU A 197 18.51 -15.19 2.04
N THR A 198 18.00 -13.96 1.89
CA THR A 198 17.97 -13.26 0.61
C THR A 198 19.11 -12.25 0.41
N ALA A 199 19.92 -11.98 1.45
CA ALA A 199 20.95 -10.93 1.45
C ALA A 199 21.92 -11.01 0.26
N SER A 200 22.40 -12.20 -0.10
CA SER A 200 23.34 -12.39 -1.21
C SER A 200 22.75 -12.10 -2.59
N SER A 201 21.42 -12.09 -2.71
CA SER A 201 20.68 -11.75 -3.92
C SER A 201 20.08 -10.34 -3.91
N MET A 202 20.26 -9.62 -2.80
CA MET A 202 19.65 -8.32 -2.58
C MET A 202 20.40 -7.24 -3.36
N HIS A 203 19.67 -6.41 -4.09
CA HIS A 203 20.26 -5.25 -4.75
C HIS A 203 20.85 -4.29 -3.71
N PRO A 204 21.99 -3.61 -3.96
CA PRO A 204 22.64 -2.78 -2.95
C PRO A 204 21.76 -1.66 -2.37
N THR A 205 20.88 -1.07 -3.17
CA THR A 205 19.92 -0.07 -2.68
C THR A 205 18.92 -0.66 -1.69
N ASP A 206 18.47 -1.89 -1.94
CA ASP A 206 17.49 -2.58 -1.13
C ASP A 206 18.14 -3.04 0.19
N ALA A 207 19.40 -3.49 0.13
CA ALA A 207 20.20 -3.81 1.31
C ALA A 207 20.45 -2.58 2.19
N ARG A 208 20.83 -1.44 1.59
CA ARG A 208 20.97 -0.16 2.30
C ARG A 208 19.66 0.29 2.94
N SER A 209 18.56 0.20 2.19
CA SER A 209 17.23 0.55 2.69
C SER A 209 16.81 -0.33 3.86
N THR A 210 17.07 -1.64 3.77
CA THR A 210 16.78 -2.61 4.82
C THR A 210 17.60 -2.32 6.08
N LEU A 211 18.91 -2.09 5.95
CA LEU A 211 19.77 -1.73 7.09
C LEU A 211 19.32 -0.43 7.77
N ALA A 212 19.01 0.60 6.98
CA ALA A 212 18.53 1.88 7.50
C ALA A 212 17.17 1.73 8.22
N ALA A 213 16.26 0.93 7.67
CA ALA A 213 14.96 0.64 8.25
C ALA A 213 15.09 -0.13 9.58
N VAL A 214 15.90 -1.19 9.62
CA VAL A 214 16.18 -1.96 10.85
C VAL A 214 16.78 -1.07 11.94
N LYS A 215 17.70 -0.17 11.57
CA LYS A 215 18.29 0.80 12.49
C LYS A 215 17.24 1.76 13.05
N ARG A 216 16.36 2.31 12.20
CA ARG A 216 15.28 3.22 12.62
C ARG A 216 14.29 2.57 13.58
N MET A 217 14.01 1.29 13.39
CA MET A 217 13.14 0.52 14.28
C MET A 217 13.81 0.13 15.62
N GLY A 218 15.08 0.46 15.84
CA GLY A 218 15.81 0.05 17.04
C GLY A 218 16.05 -1.46 17.13
N LEU A 219 15.95 -2.18 16.01
CA LEU A 219 16.06 -3.65 15.93
C LEU A 219 17.50 -4.13 15.74
N GLY A 220 18.49 -3.24 15.87
CA GLY A 220 19.90 -3.57 15.68
C GLY A 220 20.43 -4.65 16.65
N GLY A 221 19.79 -4.81 17.82
CA GLY A 221 20.08 -5.90 18.76
C GLY A 221 19.36 -7.21 18.46
N ALA A 222 18.23 -7.17 17.74
CA ALA A 222 17.49 -8.35 17.29
C ALA A 222 18.10 -8.96 16.02
N MET A 223 18.83 -8.16 15.24
CA MET A 223 19.59 -8.61 14.08
C MET A 223 20.95 -9.19 14.52
N ASP A 224 21.12 -10.49 14.29
CA ASP A 224 22.38 -11.17 14.55
C ASP A 224 23.53 -10.61 13.69
N ALA A 225 24.75 -10.79 14.16
CA ALA A 225 25.94 -10.24 13.52
C ALA A 225 26.18 -10.81 12.11
N LYS A 226 25.73 -12.04 11.83
CA LYS A 226 25.91 -12.67 10.51
C LYS A 226 24.96 -12.04 9.50
N THR A 227 23.68 -11.90 9.84
CA THR A 227 22.67 -11.23 9.00
C THR A 227 23.07 -9.79 8.70
N ARG A 228 23.56 -9.07 9.72
CA ARG A 228 24.06 -7.70 9.55
C ARG A 228 25.22 -7.62 8.57
N ARG A 229 26.25 -8.46 8.75
CA ARG A 229 27.41 -8.51 7.85
C ARG A 229 27.02 -8.88 6.42
N ALA A 230 26.08 -9.81 6.24
CA ALA A 230 25.59 -10.20 4.93
C ALA A 230 24.90 -9.03 4.21
N LEU A 231 24.05 -8.28 4.92
CA LEU A 231 23.40 -7.08 4.37
C LEU A 231 24.40 -5.94 4.12
N GLU A 232 25.39 -5.75 4.99
CA GLU A 232 26.46 -4.75 4.79
C GLU A 232 27.31 -5.07 3.56
N ALA A 233 27.65 -6.35 3.35
CA ALA A 233 28.34 -6.80 2.14
C ALA A 233 27.49 -6.55 0.88
N ALA A 234 26.20 -6.91 0.90
CA ALA A 234 25.28 -6.65 -0.20
C ALA A 234 25.11 -5.14 -0.47
N ALA A 235 25.07 -4.32 0.57
CA ALA A 235 25.00 -2.87 0.47
C ALA A 235 26.27 -2.23 -0.12
N ALA A 236 27.42 -2.88 0.06
CA ALA A 236 28.73 -2.43 -0.44
C ALA A 236 29.03 -2.89 -1.88
N ALA A 237 28.26 -3.82 -2.44
CA ALA A 237 28.45 -4.30 -3.81
C ALA A 237 28.32 -3.17 -4.84
N THR A 238 29.13 -3.24 -5.89
CA THR A 238 29.31 -2.20 -6.90
C THR A 238 28.14 -2.14 -7.88
N SER A 239 28.02 -1.04 -8.65
CA SER A 239 26.92 -0.84 -9.61
C SER A 239 26.89 -1.86 -10.75
N GLU A 240 28.02 -2.49 -11.10
CA GLU A 240 28.07 -3.55 -12.12
C GLU A 240 27.49 -4.88 -11.59
N GLU A 241 27.88 -5.27 -10.37
CA GLU A 241 27.32 -6.43 -9.67
C GLU A 241 25.82 -6.23 -9.38
N ALA A 242 25.41 -5.00 -9.05
CA ALA A 242 24.03 -4.60 -8.85
C ALA A 242 23.16 -4.72 -10.11
N ASN A 243 23.70 -4.33 -11.27
CA ASN A 243 22.98 -4.42 -12.54
C ASN A 243 22.79 -5.87 -13.01
N ALA A 244 23.69 -6.79 -12.66
CA ALA A 244 23.51 -8.22 -12.91
C ALA A 244 22.34 -8.82 -12.09
N LEU A 245 22.06 -8.28 -10.90
CA LEU A 245 20.99 -8.72 -10.00
C LEU A 245 19.61 -8.11 -10.32
N ARG A 246 19.51 -7.14 -11.24
CA ARG A 246 18.26 -6.39 -11.53
C ARG A 246 17.11 -7.21 -12.12
N ARG A 247 17.32 -8.46 -12.54
CA ARG A 247 16.23 -9.30 -13.05
C ARG A 247 15.50 -10.03 -11.93
N SER A 248 14.93 -9.26 -11.00
CA SER A 248 13.82 -9.77 -10.18
C SER A 248 12.53 -9.60 -10.99
N PRO A 249 11.71 -10.65 -11.16
CA PRO A 249 10.44 -10.54 -11.89
C PRO A 249 9.57 -9.47 -11.23
N THR A 250 9.01 -8.59 -12.06
CA THR A 250 8.08 -7.53 -11.66
C THR A 250 6.83 -8.11 -11.03
N ALA A 251 6.11 -7.35 -10.20
CA ALA A 251 4.84 -7.78 -9.60
C ALA A 251 3.83 -8.33 -10.63
N LYS A 252 3.85 -7.79 -11.86
CA LYS A 252 3.06 -8.31 -12.99
C LYS A 252 3.54 -9.70 -13.44
N GLU A 253 4.83 -9.87 -13.67
CA GLU A 253 5.44 -11.16 -14.05
C GLU A 253 5.28 -12.21 -12.94
N ARG A 254 5.30 -11.80 -11.67
CA ARG A 254 5.04 -12.68 -10.51
C ARG A 254 3.58 -13.16 -10.45
N ARG A 255 2.62 -12.27 -10.74
CA ARG A 255 1.19 -12.60 -10.81
C ARG A 255 0.86 -13.47 -12.02
N GLU A 256 1.55 -13.26 -13.13
CA GLU A 256 1.47 -14.09 -14.33
C GLU A 256 2.11 -15.46 -14.12
N ALA A 257 3.28 -15.55 -13.45
CA ALA A 257 3.91 -16.83 -13.09
C ALA A 257 3.05 -17.66 -12.13
N ARG A 258 2.36 -17.02 -11.17
CA ARG A 258 1.39 -17.69 -10.27
C ARG A 258 0.13 -18.17 -11.00
N ARG A 259 -0.27 -17.51 -12.10
CA ARG A 259 -1.38 -17.97 -12.98
C ARG A 259 -0.95 -19.00 -14.03
N GLY A 260 0.32 -19.01 -14.40
CA GLY A 260 0.87 -19.78 -15.52
C GLY A 260 1.41 -21.17 -15.19
N GLY A 261 1.45 -21.60 -13.92
CA GLY A 261 1.59 -23.01 -13.53
C GLY A 261 2.67 -23.85 -14.23
N ALA A 262 3.78 -23.26 -14.67
CA ALA A 262 4.91 -23.99 -15.23
C ALA A 262 6.17 -23.64 -14.44
N ARG A 263 6.72 -24.63 -13.75
CA ARG A 263 8.02 -24.52 -13.07
C ARG A 263 9.09 -24.35 -14.15
N PRO A 264 9.95 -23.32 -14.10
CA PRO A 264 11.14 -23.28 -14.95
C PRO A 264 12.14 -24.30 -14.40
N GLY A 265 12.17 -25.49 -14.98
CA GLY A 265 13.07 -26.57 -14.55
C GLY A 265 12.83 -27.96 -15.15
N GLU A 266 11.77 -28.19 -15.91
CA GLU A 266 11.59 -29.45 -16.66
C GLU A 266 11.65 -29.19 -18.17
N ALA A 267 12.88 -29.11 -18.68
CA ALA A 267 13.18 -29.54 -20.04
C ALA A 267 14.44 -30.41 -19.93
N ARG A 268 14.26 -31.71 -20.19
CA ARG A 268 15.34 -32.69 -20.35
C ARG A 268 16.14 -32.41 -21.60
#